data_AF-A0A7W1GCX3-F1
#
_entry.id   AF-A0A7W1GCX3-F1
#
_cell.length_a   1.000
_cell.length_b   1.000
_cell.length_c   1.000
_cell.angle_alpha   90.00
_cell.angle_beta   90.00
_cell.angle_gamma   90.00
#
_symmetry.space_group_name_H-M   'P 1'
#
loop_
_entity.id
_entity.type
_entity.pdbx_description
1 polymer ?
#
loop_
_entity_poly.entity_id
_entity_poly.type
_entity_poly.pdbx_seq_one_letter_code
_entity_poly.pdbx_strand_id
1 'polypeptide(L)' 'MNGLRVYVNPAVADARCGLGVFYSRRADGPYYRWCDEQGLGQWRCSRVPASHWTLKALCVASWTAMPAALQVRLGEHYLE' A
#
# COMPACT_ATOMS: atom_id res chain seq x y z
N MET A 1 14.94 6.73 0.26
CA MET A 1 13.91 5.68 0.42
C MET A 1 14.52 4.27 0.42
N ASN A 2 15.53 4.00 1.25
CA ASN A 2 16.13 2.65 1.29
C ASN A 2 15.26 1.69 2.11
N GLY A 3 14.97 0.51 1.54
CA GLY A 3 14.23 -0.55 2.22
C GLY A 3 12.70 -0.42 2.21
N LEU A 4 12.12 0.54 1.49
CA LEU A 4 10.68 0.59 1.26
C LEU A 4 10.29 -0.46 0.23
N ARG A 5 9.35 -1.35 0.61
CA ARG A 5 8.74 -2.31 -0.31
C ARG A 5 7.24 -2.06 -0.36
N VAL A 6 6.70 -2.14 -1.58
CA VAL A 6 5.26 -2.03 -1.84
C VAL A 6 4.75 -3.38 -2.31
N TYR A 7 3.53 -3.70 -1.93
CA TYR A 7 2.87 -4.96 -2.21
C TYR A 7 1.43 -4.71 -2.64
N VAL A 8 0.88 -5.66 -3.37
CA VAL A 8 -0.53 -5.76 -3.71
C VAL A 8 -1.05 -7.11 -3.26
N ASN A 9 -2.33 -7.17 -2.91
CA ASN A 9 -3.01 -8.43 -2.62
C ASN A 9 -3.93 -8.77 -3.81
N PRO A 10 -3.56 -9.72 -4.69
CA PRO A 10 -4.37 -10.08 -5.85
C PRO A 10 -5.72 -10.72 -5.46
N ALA A 11 -5.83 -11.29 -4.25
CA ALA A 11 -7.09 -11.85 -3.75
C ALA A 11 -8.05 -10.77 -3.22
N VAL A 12 -7.54 -9.56 -2.94
CA VAL A 12 -8.30 -8.42 -2.44
C VAL A 12 -8.38 -7.39 -3.56
N ALA A 13 -9.06 -7.76 -4.64
CA ALA A 13 -9.76 -6.79 -5.47
C ALA A 13 -10.98 -6.32 -4.66
N ASP A 14 -10.73 -5.48 -3.65
CA ASP A 14 -11.76 -5.07 -2.69
C ASP A 14 -12.85 -4.27 -3.42
N ALA A 15 -14.03 -4.88 -3.55
CA ALA A 15 -15.17 -4.30 -4.26
C ALA A 15 -15.66 -2.95 -3.67
N ARG A 16 -15.13 -2.51 -2.51
CA ARG A 16 -15.50 -1.24 -1.86
C ARG A 16 -14.47 -0.13 -2.06
N CYS A 17 -13.24 -0.45 -2.44
CA CYS A 17 -12.17 0.50 -2.70
C CYS A 17 -11.79 0.38 -4.17
N GLY A 18 -12.39 1.23 -5.01
CA GLY A 18 -12.14 1.25 -6.43
C GLY A 18 -10.64 1.14 -6.77
N LEU A 19 -10.33 0.29 -7.75
CA LEU A 19 -9.08 0.15 -8.50
C LEU A 19 -7.73 0.03 -7.78
N GLY A 20 -7.61 0.10 -6.46
CA GLY A 20 -6.29 -0.14 -5.87
C GLY A 20 -6.22 -0.14 -4.35
N VAL A 21 -5.96 -1.32 -3.79
CA VAL A 21 -5.42 -1.44 -2.44
C VAL A 21 -3.94 -1.80 -2.57
N PHE A 22 -3.08 -0.98 -1.99
CA PHE A 22 -1.64 -1.23 -1.92
C PHE A 22 -1.20 -1.37 -0.47
N TYR A 23 -0.05 -2.00 -0.26
CA TYR A 23 0.53 -2.17 1.05
C TYR A 23 1.99 -1.76 1.02
N SER A 24 2.47 -1.12 2.09
CA SER A 24 3.88 -0.74 2.18
C SER A 24 4.49 -1.21 3.48
N ARG A 25 5.79 -1.49 3.44
CA ARG A 25 6.62 -1.76 4.62
C ARG A 25 8.02 -1.22 4.40
N ARG A 26 8.55 -0.51 5.39
CA ARG A 26 9.95 -0.08 5.42
C ARG A 26 10.76 -1.03 6.29
N ALA A 27 11.74 -1.71 5.70
CA ALA A 27 12.60 -2.69 6.37
C ALA A 27 11.77 -3.71 7.18
N ASP A 28 12.02 -3.83 8.48
CA ASP A 28 11.26 -4.71 9.38
C ASP A 28 10.07 -4.01 10.08
N GLY A 29 9.78 -2.75 9.72
CA GLY A 29 8.70 -1.96 10.32
C GLY A 29 7.29 -2.50 10.06
N PRO A 30 6.25 -1.82 10.58
CA PRO A 30 4.87 -2.26 10.39
C PRO A 30 4.42 -2.18 8.93
N TYR A 31 3.42 -2.99 8.60
CA TYR A 31 2.71 -2.88 7.33
C TYR A 31 1.69 -1.74 7.39
N TYR A 32 1.62 -0.98 6.31
CA TYR A 32 0.61 0.04 6.08
C TYR A 32 -0.23 -0.34 4.89
N ARG A 33 -1.53 -0.10 4.98
CA ARG A 33 -2.50 -0.25 3.91
C ARG A 33 -2.78 1.12 3.31
N TRP A 34 -2.81 1.17 1.99
CA TRP A 34 -3.13 2.33 1.18
C TRP A 34 -4.38 2.01 0.38
N CYS A 35 -5.38 2.86 0.54
CA CYS A 35 -6.67 2.72 -0.13
C CYS A 35 -6.99 4.02 -0.83
N ASP A 36 -7.40 3.90 -2.09
CA ASP A 36 -7.88 5.03 -2.85
C ASP A 36 -9.37 5.27 -2.55
N GLU A 37 -9.69 6.50 -2.17
CA GLU A 37 -11.07 6.91 -1.97
C GLU A 37 -11.75 7.11 -3.33
N GLN A 38 -12.49 6.08 -3.78
CA GLN A 38 -13.42 6.14 -4.90
C GLN A 38 -12.83 6.46 -6.29
N GLY A 39 -11.56 6.15 -6.55
CA GLY A 39 -10.92 6.42 -7.84
C GLY A 39 -10.38 7.84 -7.99
N LEU A 40 -10.42 8.67 -6.93
CA LEU A 40 -10.10 10.10 -7.00
C LEU A 40 -8.60 10.42 -6.86
N GLY A 41 -7.75 9.40 -6.69
CA GLY A 41 -6.32 9.60 -6.41
C GLY A 41 -6.06 10.08 -4.97
N GLN A 42 -7.06 9.95 -4.10
CA GLN A 42 -6.99 10.32 -2.69
C GLN A 42 -6.64 9.08 -1.86
N TRP A 43 -5.36 8.95 -1.53
CA TRP A 43 -4.84 7.79 -0.82
C TRP A 43 -4.87 7.98 0.69
N ARG A 44 -5.63 7.11 1.36
CA ARG A 44 -5.64 6.98 2.82
C ARG A 44 -4.68 5.90 3.27
N CYS A 45 -3.87 6.23 4.27
CA CYS A 45 -2.98 5.28 4.93
C CYS A 45 -3.62 4.77 6.22
N SER A 46 -3.42 3.49 6.54
CA SER A 46 -3.80 2.92 7.82
C SER A 46 -2.81 1.83 8.21
N ARG A 47 -2.40 1.80 9.48
CA ARG A 47 -1.52 0.75 9.98
C ARG A 47 -2.27 -0.57 10.05
N VAL A 48 -1.66 -1.63 9.52
CA VAL A 48 -2.24 -2.96 9.55
C VAL A 48 -1.86 -3.66 10.87
N PRO A 49 -2.83 -4.19 11.63
CA PRO A 49 -2.54 -4.98 12.81
C PRO A 49 -1.90 -6.33 12.44
N ALA A 50 -0.88 -6.74 13.19
CA ALA A 50 -0.15 -7.99 12.94
C ALA A 50 -1.06 -9.24 12.95
N SER A 51 -2.11 -9.24 13.77
CA SER A 51 -3.06 -10.35 13.90
C SER A 51 -4.00 -10.50 12.70
N HIS A 52 -4.12 -9.48 11.84
CA HIS A 52 -5.09 -9.46 10.76
C HIS A 52 -4.45 -9.77 9.39
N TRP A 53 -3.18 -10.22 9.38
CA TRP A 53 -2.37 -10.20 8.17
C TRP A 53 -1.76 -11.55 7.81
N THR A 54 -2.27 -12.15 6.73
CA THR A 54 -1.61 -13.30 6.10
C THR A 54 -0.66 -12.81 5.02
N LEU A 55 0.61 -12.59 5.39
CA LEU A 55 1.67 -12.16 4.48
C LEU A 55 1.86 -13.04 3.24
N LYS A 56 1.38 -14.28 3.30
CA LYS A 56 1.50 -15.27 2.22
C LYS A 56 0.75 -14.89 0.94
N ALA A 57 -0.18 -13.94 0.99
CA ALA A 57 -0.97 -13.53 -0.17
C ALA A 57 -0.45 -12.26 -0.86
N LEU A 58 0.62 -11.63 -0.35
CA LEU A 58 1.12 -10.37 -0.92
C LEU A 58 2.13 -10.61 -2.02
N CYS A 59 1.85 -10.03 -3.19
CA CYS A 59 2.80 -9.95 -4.29
C CYS A 59 3.54 -8.61 -4.21
N VAL A 60 4.86 -8.62 -4.44
CA VAL A 60 5.64 -7.39 -4.56
C VAL A 60 5.13 -6.60 -5.76
N ALA A 61 4.83 -5.31 -5.54
CA ALA A 61 4.42 -4.40 -6.58
C ALA A 61 5.62 -3.58 -7.06
N SER A 62 5.75 -3.42 -8.38
CA SER A 62 6.74 -2.54 -8.96
C SER A 62 6.40 -1.09 -8.66
N TRP A 63 7.39 -0.32 -8.21
CA TRP A 63 7.22 1.11 -7.92
C TRP A 63 6.66 1.89 -9.13
N THR A 64 7.10 1.54 -10.33
CA THR A 64 6.66 2.14 -11.60
C THR A 64 5.23 1.77 -12.01
N ALA A 65 4.68 0.68 -11.48
CA ALA A 65 3.32 0.24 -11.77
C ALA A 65 2.28 0.92 -10.86
N MET A 66 2.73 1.69 -9.88
CA MET A 66 1.85 2.35 -8.92
C MET A 66 1.39 3.72 -9.43
N PRO A 67 0.17 4.15 -9.04
CA PRO A 67 -0.33 5.49 -9.33
C PRO A 67 0.63 6.57 -8.80
N ALA A 68 0.87 7.61 -9.61
CA ALA A 68 1.78 8.70 -9.25
C ALA A 68 1.35 9.38 -7.93
N ALA A 69 0.05 9.55 -7.71
CA ALA A 69 -0.50 10.08 -6.46
C ALA A 69 -0.10 9.23 -5.24
N LEU A 70 -0.10 7.89 -5.36
CA LEU A 70 0.34 7.01 -4.28
C LEU A 70 1.85 7.10 -4.03
N GLN A 71 2.65 7.21 -5.09
CA GLN A 71 4.10 7.37 -4.97
C GLN A 71 4.45 8.64 -4.17
N VAL A 72 3.76 9.75 -4.45
CA VAL A 72 3.90 11.02 -3.70
C VAL A 72 3.56 10.81 -2.23
N ARG A 73 2.41 10.19 -1.93
CA ARG A 73 1.95 9.96 -0.55
C ARG A 73 2.87 9.03 0.25
N LEU A 74 3.45 8.02 -0.40
CA LEU A 74 4.47 7.16 0.19
C LEU A 74 5.77 7.92 0.43
N GLY A 75 6.14 8.82 -0.48
CA GLY A 75 7.25 9.75 -0.30
C GLY A 75 7.05 10.55 0.99
N GLU A 76 5.93 11.27 1.09
CA GLU A 76 5.58 12.07 2.27
C GLU A 76 5.63 11.24 3.56
N HIS A 77 4.94 10.09 3.59
CA HIS A 77 4.83 9.27 4.80
C HIS A 77 6.15 8.66 5.33
N TYR A 78 7.16 8.47 4.46
CA TYR A 78 8.42 7.84 4.84
C TYR A 78 9.65 8.76 4.74
N LEU A 79 9.47 10.00 4.27
CA LEU A 79 10.49 11.06 4.30
C LEU A 79 10.48 11.83 5.63
N GLU A 80 9.34 11.86 6.32
CA GLU A 80 9.27 12.19 7.76
C GLU A 80 9.99 11.14 8.62
#